data_AF-A0A7C2RWV8-F1
#
_entry.id   AF-A0A7C2RWV8-F1
#
_cell.length_a   1.000
_cell.length_b   1.000
_cell.length_c   1.000
_cell.angle_alpha   90.00
_cell.angle_beta   90.00
_cell.angle_gamma   90.00
#
_symmetry.space_group_name_H-M   'P 1'
#
loop_
_entity.id
_entity.type
_entity.pdbx_description
1 polymer ?
#
loop_
_entity_poly.entity_id
_entity_poly.type
_entity_poly.pdbx_seq_one_letter_code
_entity_poly.pdbx_strand_id
1 'polypeptide(L)'
;MPFSLSKAKSLIFLLLIFSYSELSFGQEEGYTTSQLQANFAQYVQDSLPGVIKAEWKSPLDLWVMADGVNKDVAKNIALYVIYESKTQLGQSFCVHVHNGDYIDLSRICWSAP
;
A
#
# COMPACT_ATOMS: atom_id res chain seq x y z
N MET A 1 -1.62 -64.66 -1.02
CA MET A 1 -1.93 -63.47 -1.83
C MET A 1 -3.39 -63.10 -1.56
N PRO A 2 -3.82 -61.83 -1.69
CA PRO A 2 -3.22 -60.58 -1.22
C PRO A 2 -4.21 -59.90 -0.23
N PHE A 3 -4.15 -58.65 0.25
CA PHE A 3 -3.18 -57.54 0.21
C PHE A 3 -2.96 -57.02 1.65
N SER A 4 -1.95 -56.17 1.87
CA SER A 4 -1.72 -55.48 3.15
C SER A 4 -2.34 -54.08 3.16
N LEU A 5 -3.16 -53.77 4.16
CA LEU A 5 -3.88 -52.50 4.30
C LEU A 5 -3.04 -51.40 4.99
N SER A 6 -1.79 -51.22 4.57
CA SER A 6 -0.83 -50.29 5.20
C SER A 6 0.01 -49.48 4.19
N LYS A 7 -0.68 -48.78 3.27
CA LYS A 7 -0.05 -47.77 2.39
C LYS A 7 -0.84 -46.46 2.24
N ALA A 8 -2.15 -46.46 2.52
CA ALA A 8 -3.02 -45.29 2.28
C ALA A 8 -2.71 -44.06 3.17
N LYS A 9 -2.21 -44.26 4.39
CA LYS A 9 -1.90 -43.13 5.30
C LYS A 9 -0.62 -42.36 4.96
N SER A 10 0.32 -42.98 4.22
CA SER A 10 1.62 -42.36 3.92
C SER A 10 1.58 -41.39 2.72
N LEU A 11 0.62 -41.58 1.80
CA LEU A 11 0.53 -40.75 0.59
C LEU A 11 -0.06 -39.35 0.82
N ILE A 12 -0.95 -39.21 1.82
CA ILE A 12 -1.65 -37.94 2.10
C ILE A 12 -0.70 -36.91 2.72
N PHE A 13 0.27 -37.36 3.53
CA PHE A 13 1.21 -36.44 4.20
C PHE A 13 2.27 -35.84 3.25
N LEU A 14 2.59 -36.54 2.15
CA LEU A 14 3.54 -36.06 1.14
C LEU A 14 2.95 -35.00 0.18
N LEU A 15 1.63 -34.97 0.00
CA LEU A 15 0.95 -34.00 -0.87
C LEU A 15 0.77 -32.61 -0.23
N LEU A 16 0.85 -32.50 1.11
CA LEU A 16 0.71 -31.22 1.83
C LEU A 16 1.99 -30.37 1.85
N ILE A 17 3.15 -30.93 1.51
CA ILE A 17 4.44 -30.24 1.57
C ILE A 17 4.72 -29.45 0.27
N PHE A 18 4.05 -29.79 -0.84
CA PHE A 18 4.26 -29.16 -2.15
C PHE A 18 3.46 -27.86 -2.40
N SER A 19 2.67 -27.40 -1.43
CA SER A 19 1.72 -26.28 -1.62
C SER A 19 2.23 -24.89 -1.20
N TYR A 20 3.50 -24.76 -0.78
CA TYR A 20 4.00 -23.56 -0.07
C TYR A 20 5.16 -22.79 -0.74
N SER A 21 5.61 -23.18 -1.94
CA SER A 21 6.79 -22.57 -2.60
C SER A 21 6.48 -21.59 -3.75
N GLU A 22 5.21 -21.34 -4.09
CA GLU A 22 4.79 -20.50 -5.22
C GLU A 22 4.40 -19.05 -4.81
N LEU A 23 5.03 -18.50 -3.76
CA LEU A 23 4.84 -17.09 -3.34
C LEU A 23 6.15 -16.43 -2.85
N SER A 24 7.22 -16.57 -3.64
CA SER A 24 8.29 -15.57 -3.64
C SER A 24 8.19 -14.77 -4.93
N PHE A 25 7.25 -13.83 -4.98
CA PHE A 25 7.20 -12.82 -6.03
C PHE A 25 8.59 -12.19 -6.20
N GLY A 26 8.95 -11.87 -7.44
CA GLY A 26 10.25 -11.29 -7.76
C GLY A 26 10.51 -10.09 -6.86
N GLN A 27 11.65 -10.11 -6.16
CA GLN A 27 12.18 -8.91 -5.53
C GLN A 27 12.57 -7.96 -6.66
N GLU A 28 11.66 -7.07 -7.04
CA GLU A 28 12.08 -5.79 -7.59
C GLU A 28 13.04 -5.19 -6.55
N GLU A 29 14.25 -4.81 -6.98
CA GLU A 29 15.18 -4.01 -6.16
C GLU A 29 14.67 -2.56 -6.09
N GLY A 30 13.45 -2.44 -5.59
CA GLY A 30 12.65 -1.22 -5.47
C GLY A 30 12.06 -1.13 -4.07
N TYR A 31 11.61 0.06 -3.72
CA TYR A 31 11.05 0.34 -2.42
C TYR A 31 9.78 -0.51 -2.15
N THR A 32 9.86 -1.39 -1.16
CA THR A 32 8.69 -2.14 -0.64
C THR A 32 7.95 -1.30 0.39
N THR A 33 6.66 -1.05 0.15
CA THR A 33 5.80 -0.32 1.10
C THR A 33 5.56 -1.16 2.36
N SER A 34 5.75 -0.56 3.54
CA SER A 34 5.46 -1.24 4.81
C SER A 34 3.95 -1.43 5.05
N GLN A 35 3.56 -2.41 5.87
CA GLN A 35 2.14 -2.64 6.18
C GLN A 35 1.45 -1.39 6.76
N LEU A 36 2.16 -0.60 7.57
CA LEU A 36 1.63 0.63 8.16
C LEU A 36 1.37 1.70 7.08
N GLN A 37 2.32 1.87 6.15
CA GLN A 37 2.16 2.77 5.00
C GLN A 37 1.05 2.32 4.05
N ALA A 38 0.92 1.01 3.79
CA ALA A 38 -0.15 0.44 2.98
C ALA A 38 -1.53 0.68 3.61
N ASN A 39 -1.68 0.44 4.92
CA ASN A 39 -2.91 0.72 5.66
C ASN A 39 -3.26 2.22 5.62
N PHE A 40 -2.27 3.10 5.77
CA PHE A 40 -2.48 4.55 5.71
C PHE A 40 -2.88 5.03 4.30
N ALA A 41 -2.27 4.50 3.25
CA ALA A 41 -2.68 4.80 1.88
C ALA A 41 -4.14 4.36 1.62
N GLN A 42 -4.52 3.17 2.06
CA GLN A 42 -5.91 2.70 1.99
C GLN A 42 -6.86 3.64 2.76
N TYR A 43 -6.51 4.04 3.99
CA TYR A 43 -7.28 5.01 4.77
C TYR A 43 -7.46 6.36 4.06
N VAL A 44 -6.39 6.90 3.44
CA VAL A 44 -6.46 8.17 2.68
C VAL A 44 -7.40 8.05 1.48
N GLN A 45 -7.39 6.92 0.78
CA GLN A 45 -8.28 6.66 -0.35
C GLN A 45 -9.74 6.52 0.09
N ASP A 46 -10.00 5.79 1.18
CA ASP A 46 -11.38 5.51 1.64
C ASP A 46 -12.03 6.70 2.37
N SER A 47 -11.23 7.60 2.96
CA SER A 47 -11.74 8.69 3.82
C SER A 47 -11.94 10.03 3.11
N LEU A 48 -11.36 10.22 1.91
CA LEU A 48 -11.39 11.50 1.19
C LEU A 48 -12.24 11.43 -0.09
N PRO A 49 -13.42 12.08 -0.13
CA PRO A 49 -14.23 12.16 -1.34
C PRO A 49 -13.45 12.72 -2.54
N GLY A 50 -13.49 12.01 -3.66
CA GLY A 50 -12.81 12.39 -4.90
C GLY A 50 -11.36 11.92 -5.01
N VAL A 51 -10.75 11.36 -3.96
CA VAL A 51 -9.49 10.62 -4.08
C VAL A 51 -9.78 9.27 -4.73
N ILE A 52 -9.12 9.00 -5.85
CA ILE A 52 -9.26 7.76 -6.62
C ILE A 52 -8.14 6.76 -6.32
N LYS A 53 -6.99 7.23 -5.83
CA LYS A 53 -5.86 6.39 -5.43
C LYS A 53 -4.95 7.10 -4.43
N ALA A 54 -4.41 6.38 -3.47
CA ALA A 54 -3.21 6.79 -2.75
C ALA A 54 -2.13 5.70 -2.86
N GLU A 55 -0.88 6.09 -3.13
CA GLU A 55 0.21 5.16 -3.45
C GLU A 55 1.56 5.73 -3.03
N TRP A 56 2.35 4.96 -2.28
CA TRP A 56 3.71 5.34 -1.92
C TRP A 56 4.66 5.08 -3.10
N LYS A 57 5.40 6.11 -3.51
CA LYS A 57 6.43 6.02 -4.56
C LYS A 57 7.85 5.89 -4.00
N SER A 58 8.04 6.30 -2.75
CA SER A 58 9.27 6.12 -1.98
C SER A 58 8.90 6.00 -0.50
N PRO A 59 9.85 5.71 0.42
CA PRO A 59 9.59 5.83 1.86
C PRO A 59 9.13 7.22 2.31
N LEU A 60 9.42 8.26 1.52
CA LEU A 60 9.21 9.67 1.87
C LEU A 60 8.25 10.39 0.91
N ASP A 61 7.64 9.71 -0.06
CA ASP A 61 6.73 10.32 -1.04
C ASP A 61 5.44 9.49 -1.20
N LEU A 62 4.33 10.05 -0.73
CA LEU A 62 2.97 9.55 -0.95
C LEU A 62 2.32 10.34 -2.08
N TRP A 63 1.91 9.66 -3.14
CA TRP A 63 1.11 10.24 -4.22
C TRP A 63 -0.37 9.99 -3.95
N VAL A 64 -1.17 11.04 -4.06
CA VAL A 64 -2.63 11.00 -3.94
C VAL A 64 -3.20 11.49 -5.27
N MET A 65 -3.91 10.64 -5.98
CA MET A 65 -4.60 10.97 -7.21
C MET A 65 -6.04 11.33 -6.87
N ALA A 66 -6.50 12.50 -7.30
CA ALA A 66 -7.88 12.95 -7.14
C ALA A 66 -8.42 13.46 -8.47
N ASP A 67 -9.69 13.15 -8.77
CA ASP A 67 -10.31 13.51 -10.04
C ASP A 67 -11.05 14.86 -9.95
N GLY A 68 -10.98 15.66 -11.01
CA GLY A 68 -11.67 16.94 -11.13
C GLY A 68 -11.27 18.04 -10.14
N VAL A 69 -10.16 17.88 -9.39
CA VAL A 69 -9.76 18.83 -8.34
C VAL A 69 -8.93 20.01 -8.87
N ASN A 70 -9.07 21.17 -8.22
CA ASN A 70 -8.22 22.34 -8.46
C ASN A 70 -7.09 22.44 -7.41
N LYS A 71 -6.20 23.43 -7.57
CA LYS A 71 -5.03 23.62 -6.67
C LYS A 71 -5.39 23.85 -5.20
N ASP A 72 -6.49 24.55 -4.91
CA ASP A 72 -6.89 24.85 -3.53
C ASP A 72 -7.48 23.61 -2.85
N VAL A 73 -8.29 22.83 -3.57
CA VAL A 73 -8.78 21.52 -3.10
C VAL A 73 -7.63 20.54 -2.91
N ALA A 74 -6.70 20.46 -3.88
CA ALA A 74 -5.50 19.62 -3.79
C ALA A 74 -4.62 19.98 -2.58
N LYS A 75 -4.46 21.28 -2.29
CA LYS A 75 -3.75 21.75 -1.09
C LYS A 75 -4.44 21.34 0.21
N ASN A 76 -5.77 21.41 0.26
CA ASN A 76 -6.53 20.99 1.45
C ASN A 76 -6.46 19.47 1.67
N ILE A 77 -6.50 18.68 0.58
CA ILE A 77 -6.22 17.23 0.62
C ILE A 77 -4.83 16.98 1.21
N ALA A 78 -3.79 17.63 0.67
CA ALA A 78 -2.43 17.46 1.18
C ALA A 78 -2.28 17.83 2.66
N LEU A 79 -2.90 18.93 3.11
CA LEU A 79 -2.91 19.34 4.52
C LEU A 79 -3.62 18.32 5.42
N TYR A 80 -4.75 17.76 4.98
CA TYR A 80 -5.49 16.75 5.73
C TYR A 80 -4.69 15.46 5.88
N VAL A 81 -4.08 14.96 4.81
CA VAL A 81 -3.25 13.74 4.84
C VAL A 81 -2.04 13.94 5.77
N ILE A 82 -1.40 15.11 5.75
CA ILE A 82 -0.31 15.46 6.68
C ILE A 82 -0.80 15.64 8.13
N TYR A 83 -2.07 15.97 8.37
CA TYR A 83 -2.64 16.01 9.71
C TYR A 83 -2.87 14.58 10.25
N GLU A 84 -3.54 13.73 9.48
CA GLU A 84 -3.84 12.34 9.85
C GLU A 84 -2.58 11.47 10.01
N SER A 85 -1.54 11.72 9.22
CA SER A 85 -0.29 10.95 9.35
C SER A 85 0.44 11.18 10.67
N LYS A 86 0.19 12.29 11.37
CA LYS A 86 0.81 12.57 12.67
C LYS A 86 0.33 11.63 13.77
N THR A 87 -0.92 11.18 13.67
CA THR A 87 -1.53 10.23 14.62
C THR A 87 -1.38 8.78 14.15
N GLN A 88 -1.37 8.54 12.84
CA GLN A 88 -1.38 7.18 12.28
C GLN A 88 0.00 6.62 11.87
N LEU A 89 0.94 7.47 11.45
CA LEU A 89 2.27 7.04 10.99
C LEU A 89 3.42 7.45 11.93
N GLY A 90 3.42 8.71 12.38
CA GLY A 90 4.58 9.28 13.09
C GLY A 90 5.86 9.43 12.25
N GLN A 91 5.77 9.27 10.93
CA GLN A 91 6.88 9.28 9.98
C GLN A 91 6.92 10.58 9.16
N SER A 92 8.12 11.09 8.86
CA SER A 92 8.35 12.22 7.94
C SER A 92 8.15 11.81 6.47
N PHE A 93 7.43 12.61 5.68
CA PHE A 93 7.23 12.40 4.23
C PHE A 93 6.59 13.63 3.55
N CYS A 94 6.51 13.58 2.23
CA CYS A 94 5.78 14.51 1.37
C CYS A 94 4.51 13.87 0.81
N VAL A 95 3.40 14.60 0.84
CA VAL A 95 2.19 14.31 0.08
C VAL A 95 2.22 15.12 -1.21
N HIS A 96 2.08 14.42 -2.33
CA HIS A 96 1.86 15.01 -3.66
C HIS A 96 0.42 14.72 -4.08
N VAL A 97 -0.33 15.76 -4.44
CA VAL A 97 -1.72 15.63 -4.89
C VAL A 97 -1.80 15.95 -6.37
N HIS A 98 -2.15 14.93 -7.15
CA HIS A 98 -2.24 15.01 -8.61
C HIS A 98 -3.69 15.06 -9.06
N ASN A 99 -3.97 15.80 -10.14
CA ASN A 99 -5.18 15.57 -10.92
C ASN A 99 -5.08 14.19 -11.62
N GLY A 100 -6.20 13.66 -12.14
CA GLY A 100 -6.23 12.37 -12.87
C GLY A 100 -5.20 12.25 -14.02
N ASP A 101 -4.77 13.36 -14.59
CA ASP A 101 -3.72 13.46 -15.63
C ASP A 101 -2.27 13.42 -15.10
N TYR A 102 -2.04 12.99 -13.85
CA TYR A 102 -0.74 12.98 -13.14
C TYR A 102 -0.07 14.35 -12.94
N ILE A 103 -0.74 15.46 -13.26
CA ILE A 103 -0.25 16.82 -13.00
C ILE A 103 -0.24 17.07 -11.49
N ASP A 104 0.94 17.26 -10.89
CA ASP A 104 1.09 17.66 -9.48
C ASP A 104 0.50 19.07 -9.27
N LEU A 105 -0.58 19.14 -8.47
CA LEU A 105 -1.28 20.37 -8.13
C LEU A 105 -0.87 20.92 -6.77
N SER A 106 -0.37 20.07 -5.86
CA SER A 106 0.06 20.48 -4.53
C SER A 106 1.02 19.48 -3.91
N ARG A 107 2.18 19.98 -3.47
CA ARG A 107 3.14 19.24 -2.65
C ARG A 107 3.23 19.85 -1.26
N ILE A 108 3.03 19.06 -0.21
CA ILE A 108 3.27 19.46 1.19
C ILE A 108 4.10 18.39 1.88
N CYS A 109 5.18 18.81 2.52
CA CYS A 109 6.06 17.93 3.28
C CYS A 109 5.96 18.23 4.78
N TRP A 110 6.08 17.18 5.59
CA TRP A 110 6.17 17.29 7.04
C TRP A 110 7.32 16.42 7.56
N SER A 111 7.98 16.94 8.59
CA SER A 111 8.99 16.22 9.35
C SER A 111 8.44 15.95 10.75
N ALA A 112 8.54 14.70 11.19
CA ALA A 112 8.33 14.34 12.59
C ALA A 112 9.31 15.12 13.49
N PRO A 113 8.87 15.63 14.65
CA PRO A 113 9.71 16.33 15.62
C PRO A 113 10.66 15.39 16.38
#